data_AF-A1SC32-F1
#
_entry.id   AF-A1SC32-F1
#
_cell.length_a   1.000
_cell.length_b   1.000
_cell.length_c   1.000
_cell.angle_alpha   90.00
_cell.angle_beta   90.00
_cell.angle_gamma   90.00
#
_symmetry.space_group_name_H-M   'P 1'
#
loop_
_entity.id
_entity.type
_entity.pdbx_description
1 polymer ?
#
loop_
_entity_poly.entity_id
_entity_poly.type
_entity_poly.pdbx_seq_one_letter_code
_entity_poly.pdbx_strand_id
1 'polypeptide(L)'
;MNVDEGCLICGTTDELTVEHIIPQTLWKRFGLDPDHDDLARYRTTLCQTHNQATSALHRRSEAIRLIATGEPVTTKTLTHLADWATWVTLLLGLANSHGVLRPEEARRLLADRFDGRAGGLPGGIRVYVARVSEYVERTDFVSHMVGAEHDGGIVLDHAGLPVGFSAPAGPITASEAIGLGKVAILVLSRTFSSGPNHCVRLDQAASSVGLELIHPLERDRPEIVPRAIDMKAVSEVFMPPLFGDDTSLLPAAVRGMVELLVSE
;
A
#
# COMPACT_ATOMS: atom_id res chain seq x y z
N MET A 1 16.19 -16.06 5.14
CA MET A 1 15.40 -15.50 6.26
C MET A 1 16.36 -15.00 7.30
N ASN A 2 16.68 -13.70 7.28
CA ASN A 2 17.28 -13.06 8.45
C ASN A 2 16.12 -12.76 9.38
N VAL A 3 16.02 -13.50 10.47
CA VAL A 3 15.19 -13.10 11.61
C VAL A 3 15.98 -11.97 12.25
N ASP A 4 15.57 -10.73 12.00
CA ASP A 4 16.05 -9.60 12.82
C ASP A 4 15.68 -9.96 14.28
N GLU A 5 16.70 -10.16 15.14
CA GLU A 5 16.56 -10.62 16.53
C GLU A 5 15.92 -9.57 17.46
N GLY A 6 15.29 -8.54 16.90
CA GLY A 6 14.71 -7.41 17.63
C GLY A 6 13.38 -6.94 17.04
N CYS A 7 12.82 -5.91 17.65
CA CYS A 7 11.59 -5.28 17.20
C CYS A 7 11.75 -4.76 15.76
N LEU A 8 10.79 -5.11 14.89
CA LEU A 8 10.78 -4.71 13.47
C LEU A 8 11.01 -3.20 13.23
N ILE A 9 10.50 -2.36 14.16
CA ILE A 9 10.47 -0.90 14.02
C ILE A 9 11.74 -0.25 14.59
N CYS A 10 12.12 -0.56 15.83
CA CYS A 10 13.23 0.11 16.52
C CYS A 10 14.47 -0.76 16.79
N GLY A 11 14.42 -2.06 16.46
CA GLY A 11 15.53 -2.99 16.66
C GLY A 11 15.83 -3.38 18.11
N THR A 12 15.08 -2.89 19.10
CA THR A 12 15.27 -3.31 20.51
C THR A 12 15.06 -4.81 20.66
N THR A 13 15.82 -5.47 21.53
CA THR A 13 15.67 -6.89 21.85
C THR A 13 14.86 -7.15 23.11
N ASP A 14 14.40 -6.09 23.77
CA ASP A 14 13.67 -6.16 25.03
C ASP A 14 12.15 -6.30 24.81
N GLU A 15 11.50 -7.07 25.69
CA GLU A 15 10.03 -7.22 25.75
C GLU A 15 9.38 -7.57 24.40
N LEU A 16 10.02 -8.49 23.67
CA LEU A 16 9.57 -8.90 22.35
C LEU A 16 8.32 -9.78 22.42
N THR A 17 7.37 -9.51 21.52
CA THR A 17 6.17 -10.30 21.30
C THR A 17 6.01 -10.61 19.82
N VAL A 18 5.59 -11.84 19.50
CA VAL A 18 5.21 -12.23 18.14
C VAL A 18 3.75 -11.90 17.93
N GLU A 19 3.45 -11.10 16.90
CA GLU A 19 2.14 -10.52 16.66
C GLU A 19 1.75 -10.60 15.19
N HIS A 20 0.44 -10.61 14.93
CA HIS A 20 -0.05 -10.43 13.57
C HIS A 20 -0.25 -8.96 13.24
N ILE A 21 0.26 -8.54 12.09
CA ILE A 21 0.07 -7.19 11.52
C ILE A 21 -1.40 -6.93 11.17
N ILE A 22 -2.14 -7.98 10.80
CA ILE A 22 -3.60 -7.95 10.61
C ILE A 22 -4.24 -8.72 11.77
N PRO A 23 -5.22 -8.14 12.48
CA PRO A 23 -5.71 -8.71 13.73
C PRO A 23 -6.28 -10.12 13.54
N GLN A 24 -5.85 -11.07 14.37
CA GLN A 24 -6.29 -12.48 14.30
C GLN A 24 -7.80 -12.65 14.32
N THR A 25 -8.51 -11.76 15.03
CA THR A 25 -9.99 -11.77 15.09
C THR A 25 -10.63 -11.60 13.71
N LEU A 26 -9.95 -10.93 12.79
CA LEU A 26 -10.42 -10.74 11.43
C LEU A 26 -10.23 -12.01 10.58
N TRP A 27 -9.09 -12.70 10.72
CA TRP A 27 -8.85 -14.00 10.09
C TRP A 27 -9.87 -15.05 10.55
N LYS A 28 -10.09 -15.13 11.87
CA LYS A 28 -11.09 -16.04 12.46
C LYS A 28 -12.50 -15.77 11.93
N ARG A 29 -12.87 -14.49 11.70
CA ARG A 29 -14.17 -14.13 11.11
C ARG A 29 -14.33 -14.59 9.67
N PHE A 30 -13.24 -14.78 8.94
CA PHE A 30 -13.24 -15.33 7.59
C PHE A 30 -13.04 -16.86 7.57
N GLY A 31 -13.08 -17.51 8.74
CA GLY A 31 -12.91 -18.96 8.85
C GLY A 31 -11.47 -19.43 8.63
N LEU A 32 -10.49 -18.52 8.69
CA LEU A 32 -9.07 -18.84 8.55
C LEU A 32 -8.45 -19.01 9.94
N ASP A 33 -7.66 -20.08 10.09
CA ASP A 33 -6.82 -20.28 11.27
C ASP A 33 -5.65 -19.28 11.23
N PRO A 34 -5.52 -18.35 12.20
CA PRO A 34 -4.40 -17.41 12.23
C PRO A 34 -3.03 -18.09 12.24
N ASP A 35 -2.93 -19.31 12.78
CA ASP A 35 -1.67 -20.03 12.88
C ASP A 35 -1.31 -20.81 11.60
N HIS A 36 -2.17 -20.75 10.57
CA HIS A 36 -1.91 -21.36 9.27
C HIS A 36 -0.63 -20.80 8.61
N ASP A 37 0.09 -21.65 7.88
CA ASP A 37 1.37 -21.31 7.26
C ASP A 37 1.25 -20.18 6.22
N ASP A 38 0.15 -20.15 5.46
CA ASP A 38 -0.16 -19.08 4.50
C ASP A 38 -0.23 -17.69 5.16
N LEU A 39 -0.49 -17.63 6.47
CA LEU A 39 -0.56 -16.40 7.24
C LEU A 39 0.75 -16.06 7.96
N ALA A 40 1.80 -16.88 7.82
CA ALA A 40 3.11 -16.62 8.42
C ALA A 40 3.71 -15.28 7.97
N ARG A 41 3.48 -14.86 6.73
CA ARG A 41 3.89 -13.54 6.18
C ARG A 41 3.27 -12.33 6.88
N TYR A 42 2.24 -12.54 7.69
CA TYR A 42 1.58 -11.49 8.47
C TYR A 42 2.05 -11.47 9.92
N ARG A 43 2.94 -12.39 10.34
CA ARG A 43 3.50 -12.45 11.68
C ARG A 43 4.80 -11.65 11.73
N THR A 44 5.00 -10.91 12.81
CA THR A 44 6.20 -10.09 13.03
C THR A 44 6.55 -10.03 14.51
N THR A 45 7.80 -9.68 14.81
CA THR A 45 8.29 -9.41 16.16
C THR A 45 8.24 -7.91 16.46
N LEU A 46 7.56 -7.52 17.54
CA LEU A 46 7.49 -6.13 18.02
C LEU A 46 7.83 -6.08 19.51
N CYS A 47 8.41 -4.98 19.99
CA CYS A 47 8.46 -4.73 21.43
C CYS A 47 7.07 -4.35 21.97
N GLN A 48 6.88 -4.44 23.28
CA GLN A 48 5.59 -4.18 23.92
C GLN A 48 4.97 -2.83 23.52
N THR A 49 5.76 -1.75 23.48
CA THR A 49 5.30 -0.41 23.07
C THR A 49 4.71 -0.40 21.65
N HIS A 50 5.44 -0.95 20.69
CA HIS A 50 4.99 -0.99 19.29
C HIS A 50 3.84 -1.97 19.06
N ASN A 51 3.79 -3.05 19.82
CA ASN A 51 2.63 -3.95 19.82
C ASN A 51 1.37 -3.23 20.32
N GLN A 52 1.46 -2.48 21.43
CA GLN A 52 0.34 -1.69 21.94
C GLN A 52 -0.15 -0.65 20.92
N ALA A 53 0.78 0.04 20.23
CA ALA A 53 0.45 1.00 19.18
C ALA A 53 -0.23 0.33 17.98
N THR A 54 0.29 -0.83 17.52
CA THR A 54 -0.31 -1.64 16.44
C THR A 54 -1.70 -2.13 16.84
N SER A 55 -1.85 -2.65 18.06
CA SER A 55 -3.13 -3.03 18.64
C SER A 55 -4.13 -1.86 18.67
N ALA A 56 -3.68 -0.64 18.96
CA ALA A 56 -4.53 0.55 18.95
C ALA A 56 -5.06 0.88 17.54
N LEU A 57 -4.30 0.58 16.47
CA LEU A 57 -4.82 0.69 15.09
C LEU A 57 -6.01 -0.25 14.87
N HIS A 58 -5.97 -1.46 15.45
CA HIS A 58 -7.01 -2.48 15.29
C HIS A 58 -8.24 -2.28 16.19
N ARG A 59 -8.11 -1.52 17.29
CA ARG A 59 -9.24 -1.19 18.17
C ARG A 59 -10.23 -0.21 17.55
N ARG A 60 -9.91 0.40 16.40
CA ARG A 60 -10.81 1.28 15.65
C ARG A 60 -11.90 0.46 14.95
N SER A 61 -12.95 0.17 15.70
CA SER A 61 -14.04 -0.73 15.30
C SER A 61 -14.68 -0.37 13.96
N GLU A 62 -14.68 0.90 13.56
CA GLU A 62 -15.29 1.36 12.32
C GLU A 62 -14.59 0.84 11.06
N ALA A 63 -13.25 0.86 11.02
CA ALA A 63 -12.49 0.35 9.87
C ALA A 63 -12.59 -1.17 9.80
N ILE A 64 -12.41 -1.87 10.93
CA ILE A 64 -12.51 -3.32 11.00
C ILE A 64 -13.92 -3.82 10.65
N ARG A 65 -14.96 -3.08 11.06
CA ARG A 65 -16.35 -3.37 10.68
C ARG A 65 -16.54 -3.19 9.18
N LEU A 66 -16.06 -2.08 8.60
CA LEU A 66 -16.13 -1.84 7.16
C LEU A 66 -15.42 -2.96 6.38
N ILE A 67 -14.25 -3.42 6.82
CA ILE A 67 -13.53 -4.55 6.21
C ILE A 67 -14.37 -5.84 6.29
N ALA A 68 -14.95 -6.12 7.44
CA ALA A 68 -15.69 -7.36 7.67
C ALA A 68 -17.04 -7.41 6.92
N THR A 69 -17.79 -6.33 6.90
CA THR A 69 -19.19 -6.32 6.42
C THR A 69 -19.40 -5.48 5.16
N GLY A 70 -18.43 -4.66 4.75
CA GLY A 70 -18.57 -3.70 3.66
C GLY A 70 -19.39 -2.46 4.03
N GLU A 71 -19.81 -2.31 5.30
CA GLU A 71 -20.72 -1.25 5.75
C GLU A 71 -20.51 -0.84 7.23
N PRO A 72 -20.84 0.41 7.61
CA PRO A 72 -21.34 1.49 6.76
C PRO A 72 -20.23 2.22 6.00
N VAL A 73 -20.58 2.84 4.86
CA VAL A 73 -19.68 3.68 4.07
C VAL A 73 -19.91 5.16 4.41
N THR A 74 -19.07 5.71 5.28
CA THR A 74 -19.12 7.11 5.75
C THR A 74 -17.76 7.76 5.59
N THR A 75 -17.70 9.09 5.53
CA THR A 75 -16.43 9.84 5.54
C THR A 75 -15.51 9.37 6.66
N LYS A 76 -16.07 9.20 7.88
CA LYS A 76 -15.32 8.73 9.06
C LYS A 76 -14.76 7.32 8.88
N THR A 77 -15.56 6.37 8.39
CA THR A 77 -15.09 4.98 8.19
C THR A 77 -14.02 4.91 7.11
N LEU A 78 -14.12 5.73 6.06
CA LEU A 78 -13.12 5.78 4.98
C LEU A 78 -11.82 6.42 5.43
N THR A 79 -11.87 7.52 6.20
CA THR A 79 -10.67 8.10 6.82
C THR A 79 -9.98 7.12 7.76
N HIS A 80 -10.74 6.40 8.59
CA HIS A 80 -10.18 5.37 9.47
C HIS A 80 -9.60 4.19 8.70
N LEU A 81 -10.25 3.80 7.59
CA LEU A 81 -9.74 2.74 6.72
C LEU A 81 -8.44 3.15 6.03
N ALA A 82 -8.35 4.38 5.53
CA ALA A 82 -7.12 4.90 4.93
C ALA A 82 -5.97 4.97 5.95
N ASP A 83 -6.24 5.42 7.18
CA ASP A 83 -5.24 5.41 8.26
C ASP A 83 -4.78 3.98 8.55
N TRP A 84 -5.73 3.06 8.76
CA TRP A 84 -5.41 1.65 9.02
C TRP A 84 -4.60 1.03 7.88
N ALA A 85 -5.05 1.19 6.63
CA ALA A 85 -4.44 0.57 5.45
C ALA A 85 -3.01 1.04 5.23
N THR A 86 -2.76 2.34 5.41
CA THR A 86 -1.43 2.92 5.23
C THR A 86 -0.44 2.34 6.24
N TRP A 87 -0.77 2.37 7.53
CA TRP A 87 0.15 1.89 8.57
C TRP A 87 0.34 0.37 8.53
N VAL A 88 -0.73 -0.38 8.22
CA VAL A 88 -0.63 -1.83 7.98
C VAL A 88 0.28 -2.12 6.78
N THR A 89 0.13 -1.39 5.68
CA THR A 89 0.99 -1.54 4.50
C THR A 89 2.46 -1.31 4.81
N LEU A 90 2.79 -0.29 5.61
CA LEU A 90 4.18 -0.03 6.01
C LEU A 90 4.74 -1.15 6.90
N LEU A 91 3.94 -1.67 7.84
CA LEU A 91 4.33 -2.82 8.66
C LEU A 91 4.56 -4.08 7.83
N LEU A 92 3.65 -4.38 6.89
CA LEU A 92 3.79 -5.49 5.95
C LEU A 92 5.04 -5.34 5.10
N GLY A 93 5.31 -4.12 4.65
CA GLY A 93 6.47 -3.79 3.83
C GLY A 93 7.78 -4.11 4.54
N LEU A 94 7.87 -3.73 5.81
CA LEU A 94 9.01 -4.06 6.66
C LEU A 94 9.15 -5.55 6.93
N ALA A 95 8.06 -6.22 7.33
CA ALA A 95 8.09 -7.63 7.70
C ALA A 95 8.49 -8.53 6.52
N ASN A 96 8.08 -8.17 5.30
CA ASN A 96 8.35 -8.95 4.10
C ASN A 96 9.57 -8.46 3.31
N SER A 97 10.27 -7.42 3.79
CA SER A 97 11.39 -6.78 3.08
C SER A 97 11.05 -6.33 1.65
N HIS A 98 9.79 -6.01 1.40
CA HIS A 98 9.24 -5.63 0.11
C HIS A 98 8.05 -4.71 0.38
N GLY A 99 8.05 -3.48 -0.11
CA GLY A 99 6.89 -2.60 0.04
C GLY A 99 6.98 -1.28 -0.71
N VAL A 100 6.01 -0.42 -0.42
CA VAL A 100 5.81 0.88 -1.08
C VAL A 100 6.80 1.97 -0.66
N LEU A 101 7.61 1.72 0.36
CA LEU A 101 8.67 2.60 0.86
C LEU A 101 9.91 1.78 1.19
N ARG A 102 11.07 2.43 1.18
CA ARG A 102 12.32 1.83 1.66
C ARG A 102 12.23 1.47 3.15
N PRO A 103 12.86 0.38 3.61
CA PRO A 103 12.76 -0.05 5.01
C PRO A 103 13.15 1.02 6.02
N GLU A 104 14.20 1.80 5.78
CA GLU A 104 14.66 2.84 6.71
C GLU A 104 13.62 3.94 6.88
N GLU A 105 12.95 4.32 5.79
CA GLU A 105 11.92 5.34 5.81
C GLU A 105 10.61 4.85 6.43
N ALA A 106 10.19 3.62 6.09
CA ALA A 106 9.06 2.98 6.72
C ALA A 106 9.26 2.84 8.24
N ARG A 107 10.45 2.42 8.71
CA ARG A 107 10.80 2.37 10.14
C ARG A 107 10.69 3.74 10.80
N ARG A 108 11.26 4.77 10.18
CA ARG A 108 11.18 6.15 10.69
C ARG A 108 9.73 6.62 10.84
N LEU A 109 8.92 6.48 9.80
CA LEU A 109 7.52 6.92 9.81
C LEU A 109 6.68 6.16 10.83
N LEU A 110 6.88 4.85 10.95
CA LEU A 110 6.21 4.02 11.95
C LEU A 110 6.62 4.40 13.37
N ALA A 111 7.91 4.60 13.62
CA ALA A 111 8.41 5.06 14.92
C ALA A 111 7.81 6.42 15.30
N ASP A 112 7.87 7.41 14.40
CA ASP A 112 7.32 8.74 14.65
C ASP A 112 5.81 8.71 14.93
N ARG A 113 5.07 7.86 14.21
CA ARG A 113 3.62 7.68 14.41
C ARG A 113 3.29 6.98 15.72
N PHE A 114 4.04 5.96 16.10
CA PHE A 114 3.78 5.14 17.28
C PHE A 114 4.28 5.79 18.57
N ASP A 115 5.33 6.61 18.48
CA ASP A 115 5.81 7.47 19.57
C ASP A 115 4.95 8.74 19.74
N GLY A 116 3.95 8.96 18.89
CA GLY A 116 3.07 10.13 18.95
C GLY A 116 3.73 11.45 18.52
N ARG A 117 4.86 11.39 17.82
CA ARG A 117 5.60 12.56 17.31
C ARG A 117 5.03 13.09 15.99
N ALA A 118 4.36 12.21 15.22
CA ALA A 118 3.69 12.57 13.97
C ALA A 118 2.21 12.19 14.00
N GLY A 119 1.37 13.08 13.46
CA GLY A 119 -0.06 12.87 13.26
C GLY A 119 -0.42 12.87 11.76
N GLY A 120 -1.46 12.10 11.41
CA GLY A 120 -1.93 11.99 10.02
C GLY A 120 -1.12 11.01 9.17
N LEU A 121 -1.48 10.87 7.90
CA LEU A 121 -0.83 9.96 6.95
C LEU A 121 0.41 10.61 6.31
N PRO A 122 1.42 9.83 5.89
CA PRO A 122 2.55 10.35 5.14
C PRO A 122 2.07 11.09 3.87
N GLY A 123 2.66 12.25 3.61
CA GLY A 123 2.27 13.09 2.47
C GLY A 123 2.52 12.43 1.13
N GLY A 124 1.58 12.60 0.20
CA GLY A 124 1.70 12.07 -1.17
C GLY A 124 1.26 10.62 -1.35
N ILE A 125 0.96 9.88 -0.28
CA ILE A 125 0.32 8.56 -0.36
C ILE A 125 -1.10 8.70 -0.88
N ARG A 126 -1.50 7.77 -1.75
CA ARG A 126 -2.89 7.62 -2.18
C ARG A 126 -3.44 6.28 -1.71
N VAL A 127 -4.66 6.28 -1.21
CA VAL A 127 -5.36 5.05 -0.80
C VAL A 127 -6.64 4.95 -1.60
N TYR A 128 -6.80 3.81 -2.28
CA TYR A 128 -7.97 3.46 -3.06
C TYR A 128 -8.68 2.26 -2.44
N VAL A 129 -9.99 2.18 -2.60
CA VAL A 129 -10.78 1.05 -2.08
C VAL A 129 -11.91 0.67 -3.03
N ALA A 130 -12.26 -0.61 -3.04
CA ALA A 130 -13.53 -1.11 -3.53
C ALA A 130 -14.26 -1.87 -2.44
N ARG A 131 -15.60 -1.82 -2.49
CA ARG A 131 -16.44 -2.78 -1.76
C ARG A 131 -16.60 -4.02 -2.62
N VAL A 132 -16.33 -5.19 -2.05
CA VAL A 132 -16.26 -6.46 -2.78
C VAL A 132 -17.58 -7.22 -2.61
N SER A 133 -18.25 -7.51 -3.73
CA SER A 133 -19.34 -8.50 -3.74
C SER A 133 -18.76 -9.92 -3.73
N GLU A 134 -17.80 -10.16 -4.62
CA GLU A 134 -17.09 -11.42 -4.83
C GLU A 134 -15.68 -11.14 -5.41
N TYR A 135 -14.74 -12.05 -5.14
CA TYR A 135 -13.42 -12.04 -5.79
C TYR A 135 -13.48 -12.92 -7.04
N VAL A 136 -12.97 -12.40 -8.15
CA VAL A 136 -13.01 -13.04 -9.46
C VAL A 136 -11.65 -13.04 -10.11
N GLU A 137 -11.47 -13.89 -11.12
CA GLU A 137 -10.33 -13.86 -12.03
C GLU A 137 -10.84 -13.34 -13.39
N ARG A 138 -10.46 -12.12 -13.79
CA ARG A 138 -10.80 -11.51 -15.09
C ARG A 138 -9.51 -11.19 -15.85
N THR A 139 -9.60 -11.11 -17.18
CA THR A 139 -8.39 -11.25 -18.02
C THR A 139 -7.89 -10.01 -18.74
N ASP A 140 -8.53 -8.85 -18.64
CA ASP A 140 -8.03 -7.65 -19.34
C ASP A 140 -8.01 -6.43 -18.42
N PHE A 141 -6.81 -5.93 -18.12
CA PHE A 141 -6.55 -4.64 -17.52
C PHE A 141 -5.26 -4.06 -18.15
N VAL A 142 -5.05 -2.75 -17.99
CA VAL A 142 -3.80 -2.11 -18.42
C VAL A 142 -2.94 -1.88 -17.19
N SER A 143 -1.73 -2.43 -17.20
CA SER A 143 -0.75 -2.12 -16.17
C SER A 143 -0.06 -0.79 -16.52
N HIS A 144 0.02 0.13 -15.56
CA HIS A 144 0.64 1.43 -15.79
C HIS A 144 1.98 1.53 -15.08
N MET A 145 3.01 1.94 -15.80
CA MET A 145 4.31 2.23 -15.22
C MET A 145 4.27 3.54 -14.42
N VAL A 146 4.69 3.48 -13.17
CA VAL A 146 4.69 4.62 -12.25
C VAL A 146 6.06 4.78 -11.60
N GLY A 147 6.60 5.99 -11.62
CA GLY A 147 7.84 6.30 -10.91
C GLY A 147 7.58 6.69 -9.46
N ALA A 148 7.77 5.76 -8.52
CA ALA A 148 7.69 6.05 -7.08
C ALA A 148 8.91 6.88 -6.62
N GLU A 149 8.71 7.90 -5.77
CA GLU A 149 9.81 8.78 -5.32
C GLU A 149 10.90 8.03 -4.53
N HIS A 150 10.56 6.88 -3.96
CA HIS A 150 11.46 6.07 -3.16
C HIS A 150 12.09 4.92 -3.95
N ASP A 151 11.71 4.72 -5.21
CA ASP A 151 12.25 3.68 -6.06
C ASP A 151 13.76 3.90 -6.27
N GLY A 152 14.57 2.93 -5.85
CA GLY A 152 16.02 2.94 -6.01
C GLY A 152 16.46 2.77 -7.46
N GLY A 153 15.58 2.30 -8.34
CA GLY A 153 15.80 2.22 -9.78
C GLY A 153 15.75 3.57 -10.49
N ILE A 154 15.16 4.61 -9.91
CA ILE A 154 15.06 5.93 -10.56
C ILE A 154 16.32 6.75 -10.29
N VAL A 155 16.98 7.16 -11.37
CA VAL A 155 18.15 8.05 -11.32
C VAL A 155 17.67 9.49 -11.24
N LEU A 156 18.15 10.20 -10.22
CA LEU A 156 17.81 11.60 -9.97
C LEU A 156 19.00 12.52 -10.29
N ASP A 157 18.71 13.74 -10.74
CA ASP A 157 19.70 14.79 -10.85
C ASP A 157 20.01 15.46 -9.50
N HIS A 158 20.89 16.47 -9.54
CA HIS A 158 21.26 17.28 -8.38
C HIS A 158 20.09 18.09 -7.78
N ALA A 159 19.00 18.28 -8.51
CA ALA A 159 17.78 18.95 -8.05
C ALA A 159 16.73 17.96 -7.52
N GLY A 160 17.02 16.64 -7.54
CA GLY A 160 16.09 15.59 -7.11
C GLY A 160 15.03 15.25 -8.16
N LEU A 161 15.23 15.60 -9.43
CA LEU A 161 14.31 15.32 -10.52
C LEU A 161 14.71 14.04 -11.28
N PRO A 162 13.75 13.24 -11.76
CA PRO A 162 14.05 12.03 -12.54
C PRO A 162 14.75 12.36 -13.85
N VAL A 163 15.88 11.70 -14.10
CA VAL A 163 16.68 11.82 -15.35
C VAL A 163 16.99 10.49 -16.02
N GLY A 164 16.65 9.36 -15.39
CA GLY A 164 16.75 8.06 -16.03
C GLY A 164 16.36 6.92 -15.10
N PHE A 165 16.67 5.71 -15.55
CA PHE A 165 16.48 4.48 -14.80
C PHE A 165 17.78 3.68 -14.77
N SER A 166 17.99 2.97 -13.67
CA SER A 166 19.06 1.99 -13.49
C SER A 166 18.42 0.62 -13.25
N ALA A 167 19.19 -0.45 -13.50
CA ALA A 167 18.74 -1.79 -13.16
C ALA A 167 18.34 -1.83 -11.68
N PRO A 168 17.13 -2.30 -11.35
CA PRO A 168 16.55 -2.11 -10.03
C PRO A 168 17.42 -2.75 -8.94
N ALA A 169 17.83 -1.93 -7.98
CA ALA A 169 18.44 -2.41 -6.74
C ALA A 169 17.33 -2.77 -5.74
N GLY A 170 16.71 -3.93 -5.93
CA GLY A 170 15.82 -4.55 -4.95
C GLY A 170 14.31 -4.27 -5.12
N PRO A 171 13.48 -4.94 -4.30
CA PRO A 171 12.04 -5.01 -4.51
C PRO A 171 11.31 -3.81 -3.88
N ILE A 172 11.19 -2.73 -4.64
CA ILE A 172 10.28 -1.63 -4.32
C ILE A 172 9.13 -1.70 -5.31
N THR A 173 7.90 -1.82 -4.82
CA THR A 173 6.71 -1.67 -5.65
C THR A 173 6.18 -0.26 -5.55
N ALA A 174 5.54 0.21 -6.61
CA ALA A 174 4.84 1.48 -6.59
C ALA A 174 3.65 1.44 -5.60
N SER A 175 2.98 0.29 -5.51
CA SER A 175 1.80 0.09 -4.67
C SER A 175 1.76 -1.26 -3.95
N GLU A 176 0.92 -1.35 -2.92
CA GLU A 176 0.58 -2.58 -2.20
C GLU A 176 -0.94 -2.79 -2.23
N ALA A 177 -1.36 -4.01 -2.57
CA ALA A 177 -2.76 -4.40 -2.64
C ALA A 177 -3.14 -5.35 -1.50
N ILE A 178 -4.27 -5.08 -0.84
CA ILE A 178 -4.80 -5.89 0.26
C ILE A 178 -6.25 -6.24 -0.04
N GLY A 179 -6.50 -7.51 -0.37
CA GLY A 179 -7.85 -8.08 -0.43
C GLY A 179 -8.21 -8.67 0.93
N LEU A 180 -9.23 -8.13 1.61
CA LEU A 180 -9.61 -8.59 2.94
C LEU A 180 -11.10 -8.44 3.19
N GLY A 181 -11.78 -9.56 3.42
CA GLY A 181 -13.23 -9.57 3.67
C GLY A 181 -14.02 -8.97 2.52
N LYS A 182 -14.81 -7.93 2.82
CA LYS A 182 -15.69 -7.22 1.90
C LYS A 182 -15.09 -5.95 1.31
N VAL A 183 -13.78 -5.76 1.42
CA VAL A 183 -13.06 -4.65 0.79
C VAL A 183 -11.79 -5.11 0.10
N ALA A 184 -11.45 -4.43 -0.99
CA ALA A 184 -10.15 -4.49 -1.63
C ALA A 184 -9.51 -3.10 -1.52
N ILE A 185 -8.25 -3.03 -1.11
CA ILE A 185 -7.54 -1.78 -0.83
C ILE A 185 -6.26 -1.75 -1.65
N LEU A 186 -5.91 -0.59 -2.18
CA LEU A 186 -4.63 -0.33 -2.84
C LEU A 186 -4.00 0.91 -2.21
N VAL A 187 -2.77 0.78 -1.73
CA VAL A 187 -1.97 1.89 -1.22
C VAL A 187 -0.87 2.18 -2.23
N LEU A 188 -0.91 3.36 -2.85
CA LEU A 188 0.11 3.84 -3.78
C LEU A 188 1.04 4.80 -3.03
N SER A 189 2.35 4.61 -3.18
CA SER A 189 3.37 5.49 -2.61
C SER A 189 3.29 6.89 -3.18
N ARG A 190 4.13 7.80 -2.67
CA ARG A 190 4.39 9.06 -3.35
C ARG A 190 5.06 8.80 -4.71
N THR A 191 4.65 9.54 -5.72
CA THR A 191 5.07 9.37 -7.12
C THR A 191 5.61 10.67 -7.70
N PHE A 192 6.57 10.55 -8.62
CA PHE A 192 7.00 11.67 -9.45
C PHE A 192 5.92 12.04 -10.47
N SER A 193 5.80 13.33 -10.76
CA SER A 193 4.79 13.82 -11.69
C SER A 193 5.05 13.35 -13.14
N SER A 194 4.03 12.70 -13.71
CA SER A 194 3.97 12.39 -15.15
C SER A 194 3.51 13.57 -16.04
N GLY A 195 3.46 14.79 -15.49
CA GLY A 195 2.99 16.01 -16.16
C GLY A 195 1.59 16.45 -15.71
N PRO A 196 0.89 17.26 -16.52
CA PRO A 196 -0.44 17.75 -16.18
C PRO A 196 -1.42 16.63 -15.82
N ASN A 197 -2.31 16.89 -14.86
CA ASN A 197 -3.36 15.98 -14.40
C ASN A 197 -2.84 14.61 -13.92
N HIS A 198 -1.59 14.51 -13.43
CA HIS A 198 -1.01 13.25 -12.97
C HIS A 198 -1.90 12.53 -11.95
N CYS A 199 -2.35 13.21 -10.89
CA CYS A 199 -3.21 12.60 -9.88
C CYS A 199 -4.55 12.12 -10.46
N VAL A 200 -5.17 12.90 -11.36
CA VAL A 200 -6.42 12.50 -12.01
C VAL A 200 -6.22 11.23 -12.85
N ARG A 201 -5.08 11.10 -13.53
CA ARG A 201 -4.76 9.90 -14.32
C ARG A 201 -4.44 8.69 -13.43
N LEU A 202 -3.81 8.88 -12.27
CA LEU A 202 -3.67 7.83 -11.26
C LEU A 202 -5.05 7.35 -10.81
N ASP A 203 -5.96 8.28 -10.51
CA ASP A 203 -7.31 7.92 -10.06
C ASP A 203 -8.09 7.18 -11.13
N GLN A 204 -7.98 7.60 -12.39
CA GLN A 204 -8.59 6.91 -13.54
C GLN A 204 -8.04 5.49 -13.72
N ALA A 205 -6.72 5.30 -13.59
CA ALA A 205 -6.10 3.98 -13.65
C ALA A 205 -6.63 3.06 -12.52
N ALA A 206 -6.68 3.56 -11.29
CA ALA A 206 -7.26 2.80 -10.16
C ALA A 206 -8.76 2.50 -10.35
N SER A 207 -9.53 3.43 -10.91
CA SER A 207 -10.94 3.21 -11.24
C SER A 207 -11.16 2.19 -12.35
N SER A 208 -10.20 2.02 -13.26
CA SER A 208 -10.28 0.99 -14.32
C SER A 208 -10.31 -0.44 -13.76
N VAL A 209 -9.69 -0.67 -12.60
CA VAL A 209 -9.74 -1.93 -11.83
C VAL A 209 -10.78 -1.89 -10.71
N GLY A 210 -11.66 -0.90 -10.73
CA GLY A 210 -12.84 -0.80 -9.88
C GLY A 210 -12.60 -0.15 -8.51
N LEU A 211 -11.47 0.53 -8.28
CA LEU A 211 -11.19 1.19 -7.02
C LEU A 211 -11.57 2.68 -7.03
N GLU A 212 -11.96 3.20 -5.87
CA GLU A 212 -12.29 4.61 -5.66
C GLU A 212 -11.31 5.25 -4.67
N LEU A 213 -10.92 6.51 -4.92
CA LEU A 213 -10.00 7.24 -4.05
C LEU A 213 -10.64 7.56 -2.69
N ILE A 214 -9.97 7.17 -1.59
CA ILE A 214 -10.39 7.50 -0.21
C ILE A 214 -9.34 8.28 0.58
N HIS A 215 -8.12 8.39 0.06
CA HIS A 215 -7.11 9.30 0.58
C HIS A 215 -6.20 9.82 -0.53
N PRO A 216 -5.97 11.14 -0.63
CA PRO A 216 -6.67 12.20 0.10
C PRO A 216 -8.17 12.15 -0.20
N LEU A 217 -9.00 12.31 0.84
CA LEU A 217 -10.44 12.33 0.66
C LEU A 217 -10.85 13.72 0.19
N GLU A 218 -11.45 13.80 -0.99
CA GLU A 218 -12.01 15.06 -1.48
C GLU A 218 -13.25 15.47 -0.64
N ARG A 219 -13.78 16.68 -0.89
CA ARG A 219 -14.93 17.19 -0.14
C ARG A 219 -16.15 16.30 -0.26
N ASP A 220 -16.34 15.70 -1.44
CA ASP A 220 -17.42 14.76 -1.70
C ASP A 220 -16.93 13.32 -1.47
N ARG A 221 -17.72 12.56 -0.71
CA ARG A 221 -17.41 11.16 -0.42
C ARG A 221 -17.60 10.34 -1.71
N PRO A 222 -16.66 9.44 -2.06
CA PRO A 222 -16.85 8.53 -3.19
C PRO A 222 -18.03 7.59 -2.96
N GLU A 223 -18.72 7.23 -4.03
CA GLU A 223 -19.78 6.23 -3.99
C GLU A 223 -19.19 4.82 -4.11
N ILE A 224 -18.87 4.22 -2.96
CA ILE A 224 -18.27 2.88 -2.93
C ILE A 224 -19.36 1.82 -3.01
N VAL A 225 -19.76 1.48 -4.24
CA VAL A 225 -20.72 0.41 -4.54
C VAL A 225 -20.03 -0.98 -4.53
N PRO A 226 -20.72 -2.05 -4.10
CA PRO A 226 -20.17 -3.40 -4.14
C PRO A 226 -20.03 -3.87 -5.59
N ARG A 227 -18.89 -4.47 -5.91
CA ARG A 227 -18.57 -4.99 -7.24
C ARG A 227 -17.67 -6.23 -7.17
N ALA A 228 -17.65 -6.99 -8.25
CA ALA A 228 -16.71 -8.10 -8.41
C ALA A 228 -15.31 -7.52 -8.60
N ILE A 229 -14.33 -8.00 -7.83
CA ILE A 229 -12.96 -7.49 -7.85
C ILE A 229 -11.98 -8.58 -8.24
N ASP A 230 -11.12 -8.25 -9.20
CA ASP A 230 -9.95 -9.02 -9.54
C ASP A 230 -8.74 -8.47 -8.77
N MET A 231 -8.24 -9.25 -7.81
CA MET A 231 -7.10 -8.84 -7.01
C MET A 231 -5.78 -8.84 -7.78
N LYS A 232 -5.64 -9.63 -8.85
CA LYS A 232 -4.47 -9.61 -9.71
C LYS A 232 -4.40 -8.27 -10.46
N ALA A 233 -5.52 -7.87 -11.09
CA ALA A 233 -5.62 -6.58 -11.75
C ALA A 233 -5.34 -5.42 -10.77
N VAL A 234 -5.88 -5.50 -9.54
CA VAL A 234 -5.61 -4.51 -8.50
C VAL A 234 -4.13 -4.49 -8.08
N SER A 235 -3.46 -5.64 -7.95
CA SER A 235 -2.03 -5.69 -7.57
C SER A 235 -1.09 -5.23 -8.69
N GLU A 236 -1.51 -5.36 -9.95
CA GLU A 236 -0.67 -5.11 -11.12
C GLU A 236 -1.03 -3.81 -11.87
N VAL A 237 -2.02 -3.04 -11.40
CA VAL A 237 -2.43 -1.77 -12.06
C VAL A 237 -1.33 -0.71 -12.04
N PHE A 238 -0.53 -0.65 -10.98
CA PHE A 238 0.62 0.25 -10.87
C PHE A 238 1.91 -0.54 -10.71
N MET A 239 2.68 -0.56 -11.79
CA MET A 239 3.94 -1.30 -11.87
C MET A 239 5.12 -0.34 -11.79
N PRO A 240 6.26 -0.78 -11.24
CA PRO A 240 7.49 -0.03 -11.34
C PRO A 240 7.91 0.16 -12.81
N PRO A 241 8.79 1.13 -13.11
CA PRO A 241 9.30 1.34 -14.46
C PRO A 241 9.85 0.05 -15.08
N LEU A 242 9.57 -0.17 -16.37
CA LEU A 242 9.94 -1.37 -17.15
C LEU A 242 9.10 -2.64 -16.91
N PHE A 243 8.10 -2.61 -16.03
CA PHE A 243 7.26 -3.78 -15.70
C PHE A 243 5.77 -3.57 -15.97
N GLY A 244 5.40 -2.50 -16.67
CA GLY A 244 4.00 -2.22 -17.06
C GLY A 244 3.82 -2.07 -18.57
N ASP A 245 2.59 -1.92 -19.02
CA ASP A 245 2.24 -1.79 -20.44
C ASP A 245 2.16 -0.32 -20.89
N ASP A 246 1.64 0.56 -20.02
CA ASP A 246 1.43 1.98 -20.33
C ASP A 246 2.46 2.88 -19.62
N THR A 247 3.21 3.65 -20.40
CA THR A 247 4.23 4.61 -19.94
C THR A 247 3.64 5.98 -19.56
N SER A 248 2.34 6.20 -19.74
CA SER A 248 1.69 7.51 -19.57
C SER A 248 1.83 8.07 -18.14
N LEU A 249 1.99 7.21 -17.14
CA LEU A 249 2.18 7.58 -15.73
C LEU A 249 3.65 7.64 -15.29
N LEU A 250 4.60 7.39 -16.19
CA LEU A 250 6.02 7.65 -15.92
C LEU A 250 6.30 9.15 -15.82
N PRO A 251 7.33 9.55 -15.04
CA PRO A 251 7.78 10.93 -14.99
C PRO A 251 8.07 11.44 -16.41
N ALA A 252 7.56 12.64 -16.71
CA ALA A 252 7.55 13.14 -18.10
C ALA A 252 8.95 13.24 -18.72
N ALA A 253 9.97 13.54 -17.90
CA ALA A 253 11.35 13.69 -18.33
C ALA A 253 12.01 12.38 -18.81
N VAL A 254 11.51 11.22 -18.36
CA VAL A 254 12.15 9.91 -18.59
C VAL A 254 11.29 8.98 -19.44
N ARG A 255 10.05 9.38 -19.78
CA ARG A 255 9.11 8.57 -20.56
C ARG A 255 9.68 8.14 -21.92
N GLY A 256 10.25 9.09 -22.67
CA GLY A 256 10.80 8.82 -24.00
C GLY A 256 12.00 7.87 -23.99
N MET A 257 12.70 7.71 -22.85
CA MET A 257 13.80 6.76 -22.73
C MET A 257 13.30 5.31 -22.64
N VAL A 258 12.16 5.08 -21.98
CA VAL A 258 11.57 3.75 -21.85
C VAL A 258 10.92 3.32 -23.15
N GLU A 259 10.24 4.23 -23.85
CA GLU A 259 9.62 3.94 -25.15
C GLU A 259 10.67 3.44 -26.17
N LEU A 260 11.90 3.96 -26.12
CA LEU A 260 13.01 3.50 -26.96
C LEU A 260 13.53 2.11 -26.57
N LEU A 261 13.52 1.77 -25.27
CA LEU A 261 13.99 0.47 -24.76
C LEU A 261 12.98 -0.67 -24.96
N VAL A 262 11.69 -0.35 -25.05
CA VAL A 262 10.61 -1.34 -25.23
C VAL A 262 10.28 -1.58 -26.71
N SER A 263 10.81 -0.75 -27.62
CA SER A 263 10.60 -0.85 -29.08
C SER A 263 11.65 -1.71 -29.82
N GLU A 264 12.63 -2.27 -29.11
CA GLU A 264 13.62 -3.24 -29.62
C GLU A 264 13.23 -4.68 -29.26
#